data_AF-A0A4R6SYM1-F1
#
_entry.id   AF-A0A4R6SYM1-F1
#
_cell.length_a   1.000
_cell.length_b   1.000
_cell.length_c   1.000
_cell.angle_alpha   90.00
_cell.angle_beta   90.00
_cell.angle_gamma   90.00
#
_symmetry.space_group_name_H-M   'P 1'
#
loop_
_entity.id
_entity.type
_entity.pdbx_description
1 polymer ?
#
loop_
_entity_poly.entity_id
_entity_poly.type
_entity_poly.pdbx_seq_one_letter_code
_entity_poly.pdbx_strand_id
1 'polypeptide(L)'
;MKPNFLICALLALISFASCKKNMSLPEQPNSKILEFKVPVSDGMISGAIDETDKTITVYIPFFYQLDVIDPVIRLSEGAKLSEEILPVDVLNDKATYTVTGADKSTTTYKLIIKMQQMGPLVVSEVSTETTTASWGIGFYMLNIRGNFNTNDANKVRVFLVDANEKEAEMTHVTGYGNATVVPQMGTEGKIYTLGYIGVPQTLDPGRYKVRVKVQSLTTDLKYPVTLNYVLPQIDYESITAKQGDTFVIHTTGPVFHNFKTFSVPVNGVKVEFPIVSYTRTHATIRVPDTMTPGTYYPYLLFDGFPQITANWPLTIIAK
;
A
#
# COMPACT_ATOMS: atom_id res chain seq x y z
N MET A 1 -80.87 20.11 -84.95
CA MET A 1 -79.40 20.24 -84.86
C MET A 1 -78.93 19.45 -83.64
N LYS A 2 -78.17 18.37 -83.82
CA LYS A 2 -77.33 17.70 -82.78
C LYS A 2 -76.14 18.64 -82.43
N PRO A 3 -75.30 18.43 -81.37
CA PRO A 3 -75.06 17.18 -80.61
C PRO A 3 -74.85 17.28 -79.06
N ASN A 4 -74.84 16.07 -78.46
CA ASN A 4 -74.13 15.55 -77.28
C ASN A 4 -72.84 16.27 -76.82
N PHE A 5 -72.45 16.19 -75.53
CA PHE A 5 -71.59 15.13 -74.97
C PHE A 5 -71.28 15.35 -73.47
N LEU A 6 -71.32 14.25 -72.72
CA LEU A 6 -70.46 13.87 -71.58
C LEU A 6 -69.16 14.68 -71.47
N ILE A 7 -68.71 15.04 -70.25
CA ILE A 7 -67.31 14.84 -69.77
C ILE A 7 -67.11 15.42 -68.35
N CYS A 8 -66.73 14.48 -67.47
CA CYS A 8 -65.78 14.58 -66.37
C CYS A 8 -66.00 15.58 -65.23
N ALA A 9 -66.53 15.01 -64.14
CA ALA A 9 -66.01 15.15 -62.79
C ALA A 9 -64.47 15.32 -62.79
N LEU A 10 -63.98 16.55 -62.62
CA LEU A 10 -62.55 16.81 -62.41
C LEU A 10 -62.30 18.19 -61.78
N LEU A 11 -62.88 18.50 -60.63
CA LEU A 11 -62.48 19.68 -59.84
C LEU A 11 -62.70 19.45 -58.34
N ALA A 12 -62.15 18.34 -57.84
CA ALA A 12 -62.00 18.07 -56.42
C ALA A 12 -60.59 17.54 -56.15
N LEU A 13 -59.57 18.31 -56.52
CA LEU A 13 -58.17 17.98 -56.20
C LEU A 13 -57.33 19.26 -56.12
N ILE A 14 -57.74 20.19 -55.25
CA ILE A 14 -56.83 21.23 -54.74
C ILE A 14 -56.04 20.60 -53.61
N SER A 15 -54.96 19.93 -54.01
CA SER A 15 -53.64 19.95 -53.37
C SER A 15 -53.61 20.33 -51.87
N PHE A 16 -53.96 19.38 -50.99
CA PHE A 16 -53.25 19.26 -49.73
C PHE A 16 -51.84 18.74 -50.03
N ALA A 17 -50.95 19.64 -50.43
CA ALA A 17 -49.52 19.41 -50.34
C ALA A 17 -49.18 19.33 -48.85
N SER A 18 -49.39 18.15 -48.26
CA SER A 18 -48.80 17.78 -46.98
C SER A 18 -47.29 17.79 -47.18
N CYS A 19 -46.66 18.93 -46.86
CA CYS A 19 -45.25 18.94 -46.53
C CYS A 19 -45.07 18.01 -45.34
N LYS A 20 -44.78 16.74 -45.60
CA LYS A 20 -44.08 15.90 -44.64
C LYS A 20 -42.70 16.53 -44.49
N LYS A 21 -42.56 17.49 -43.56
CA LYS A 21 -41.25 17.80 -42.98
C LYS A 21 -40.82 16.50 -42.31
N ASN A 22 -40.09 15.66 -43.04
CA ASN A 22 -39.24 14.65 -42.44
C ASN A 22 -38.19 15.44 -41.67
N MET A 23 -38.51 15.75 -40.42
CA MET A 23 -37.54 16.19 -39.44
C MET A 23 -36.65 14.97 -39.19
N SER A 24 -35.55 14.88 -39.93
CA SER A 24 -34.49 13.96 -39.51
C SER A 24 -34.08 14.42 -38.11
N LEU A 25 -34.08 13.49 -37.16
CA LEU A 25 -33.50 13.75 -35.85
C LEU A 25 -32.08 14.29 -36.07
N PRO A 26 -31.65 15.30 -35.29
CA PRO A 26 -30.28 15.77 -35.36
C PRO A 26 -29.34 14.58 -35.22
N GLU A 27 -28.34 14.49 -36.09
CA GLU A 27 -27.34 13.44 -36.02
C GLU A 27 -26.68 13.50 -34.64
N GLN A 28 -26.78 12.41 -33.89
CA GLN A 28 -26.19 12.38 -32.56
C GLN A 28 -24.68 12.23 -32.69
N PRO A 29 -23.88 12.84 -31.79
CA PRO A 29 -22.44 12.67 -31.76
C PRO A 29 -22.09 11.17 -31.74
N ASN A 30 -21.20 10.73 -32.61
CA ASN A 30 -20.75 9.33 -32.65
C ASN A 30 -19.50 9.07 -31.81
N SER A 31 -19.01 10.05 -31.04
CA SER A 31 -17.95 9.88 -30.05
C SER A 31 -18.42 9.19 -28.77
N LYS A 32 -18.92 7.95 -28.85
CA LYS A 32 -19.45 7.20 -27.70
C LYS A 32 -18.68 5.94 -27.34
N ILE A 33 -18.63 5.63 -26.04
CA ILE A 33 -18.29 4.31 -25.52
C ILE A 33 -19.58 3.48 -25.47
N LEU A 34 -19.58 2.31 -26.11
CA LEU A 34 -20.73 1.39 -26.16
C LEU A 34 -20.63 0.28 -25.11
N GLU A 35 -19.43 -0.19 -24.82
CA GLU A 35 -19.18 -1.15 -23.75
C GLU A 35 -17.88 -0.83 -23.03
N PHE A 36 -17.88 -1.06 -21.72
CA PHE A 36 -16.70 -1.06 -20.89
C PHE A 36 -16.73 -2.32 -20.03
N LYS A 37 -15.73 -3.20 -20.15
CA LYS A 37 -15.67 -4.48 -19.42
C LYS A 37 -14.32 -4.64 -18.75
N VAL A 38 -14.29 -5.24 -17.58
CA VAL A 38 -13.07 -5.60 -16.85
C VAL A 38 -12.99 -7.12 -16.77
N PRO A 39 -11.96 -7.76 -17.36
CA PRO A 39 -11.71 -9.19 -17.20
C PRO A 39 -11.39 -9.52 -15.75
N VAL A 40 -11.98 -10.61 -15.25
CA VAL A 40 -11.73 -11.19 -13.93
C VAL A 40 -11.58 -12.70 -14.04
N SER A 41 -11.15 -13.36 -12.95
CA SER A 41 -10.81 -14.78 -12.96
C SER A 41 -11.92 -15.73 -13.42
N ASP A 42 -13.18 -15.32 -13.26
CA ASP A 42 -14.38 -16.12 -13.57
C ASP A 42 -15.32 -15.44 -14.58
N GLY A 43 -14.87 -14.38 -15.28
CA GLY A 43 -15.69 -13.72 -16.29
C GLY A 43 -15.32 -12.28 -16.58
N MET A 44 -16.34 -11.44 -16.72
CA MET A 44 -16.23 -10.02 -17.07
C MET A 44 -17.16 -9.20 -16.19
N ILE A 45 -16.63 -8.16 -15.56
CA ILE A 45 -17.44 -7.14 -14.88
C ILE A 45 -17.80 -6.06 -15.91
N SER A 46 -19.09 -5.76 -16.07
CA SER A 46 -19.55 -4.68 -16.95
C SER A 46 -19.58 -3.34 -16.20
N GLY A 47 -19.03 -2.30 -16.82
CA GLY A 47 -19.18 -0.92 -16.38
C GLY A 47 -20.50 -0.32 -16.86
N ALA A 48 -21.14 0.47 -16.01
CA ALA A 48 -22.30 1.27 -16.37
C ALA A 48 -21.85 2.59 -17.01
N ILE A 49 -22.28 2.85 -18.24
CA ILE A 49 -21.95 4.06 -18.99
C ILE A 49 -23.10 5.05 -18.86
N ASP A 50 -22.83 6.22 -18.32
CA ASP A 50 -23.76 7.34 -18.27
C ASP A 50 -23.44 8.32 -19.39
N GLU A 51 -24.29 8.35 -20.41
CA GLU A 51 -24.16 9.25 -21.55
C GLU A 51 -24.56 10.70 -21.25
N THR A 52 -25.23 10.98 -20.14
CA THR A 52 -25.57 12.35 -19.74
C THR A 52 -24.40 12.97 -18.99
N ASP A 53 -23.90 12.27 -17.97
CA ASP A 53 -22.83 12.76 -17.10
C ASP A 53 -21.43 12.46 -17.65
N LYS A 54 -21.34 11.69 -18.75
CA LYS A 54 -20.09 11.19 -19.35
C LYS A 54 -19.24 10.49 -18.30
N THR A 55 -19.82 9.50 -17.64
CA THR A 55 -19.12 8.67 -16.67
C THR A 55 -19.18 7.20 -17.03
N ILE A 56 -18.18 6.46 -16.58
CA ILE A 56 -18.16 5.01 -16.58
C ILE A 56 -18.02 4.58 -15.13
N THR A 57 -19.02 3.90 -14.57
CA THR A 57 -18.95 3.37 -13.20
C THR A 57 -18.75 1.87 -13.24
N VAL A 58 -17.67 1.38 -12.64
CA VAL A 58 -17.40 -0.06 -12.50
C VAL A 58 -17.38 -0.45 -11.02
N TYR A 59 -18.12 -1.50 -10.68
CA TYR A 59 -18.16 -2.05 -9.33
C TYR A 59 -17.25 -3.27 -9.25
N ILE A 60 -16.17 -3.18 -8.46
CA ILE A 60 -15.17 -4.24 -8.34
C ILE A 60 -15.35 -4.96 -7.00
N PRO A 61 -15.80 -6.22 -6.98
CA PRO A 61 -15.85 -7.02 -5.76
C PRO A 61 -14.46 -7.20 -5.14
N PHE A 62 -14.35 -6.96 -3.84
CA PHE A 62 -13.06 -7.00 -3.12
C PHE A 62 -12.37 -8.37 -3.15
N PHE A 63 -13.13 -9.45 -3.30
CA PHE A 63 -12.61 -10.82 -3.28
C PHE A 63 -11.75 -11.15 -4.51
N TYR A 64 -11.82 -10.38 -5.59
CA TYR A 64 -10.89 -10.50 -6.71
C TYR A 64 -9.49 -9.97 -6.41
N GLN A 65 -9.33 -9.18 -5.33
CA GLN A 65 -8.04 -8.67 -4.84
C GLN A 65 -7.20 -7.90 -5.89
N LEU A 66 -7.84 -7.30 -6.91
CA LEU A 66 -7.16 -6.59 -7.99
C LEU A 66 -6.44 -5.33 -7.50
N ASP A 67 -5.23 -5.09 -8.00
CA ASP A 67 -4.47 -3.83 -7.86
C ASP A 67 -4.78 -2.90 -9.03
N VAL A 68 -4.96 -3.47 -10.21
CA VAL A 68 -5.22 -2.78 -11.46
C VAL A 68 -6.35 -3.49 -12.22
N ILE A 69 -7.04 -2.75 -13.07
CA ILE A 69 -7.96 -3.28 -14.08
C ILE A 69 -7.37 -3.06 -15.47
N ASP A 70 -7.61 -4.01 -16.38
CA ASP A 70 -7.25 -3.90 -17.80
C ASP A 70 -8.53 -3.92 -18.65
N PRO A 71 -9.11 -2.74 -18.96
CA PRO A 71 -10.46 -2.67 -19.48
C PRO A 71 -10.55 -2.95 -20.99
N VAL A 72 -11.56 -3.72 -21.38
CA VAL A 72 -11.96 -3.90 -22.77
C VAL A 72 -13.05 -2.89 -23.11
N ILE A 73 -12.75 -1.98 -24.03
CA ILE A 73 -13.62 -0.87 -24.40
C ILE A 73 -14.10 -1.04 -25.85
N ARG A 74 -15.42 -1.04 -26.06
CA ARG A 74 -16.01 -0.99 -27.40
C ARG A 74 -16.55 0.41 -27.66
N LEU A 75 -16.15 1.00 -28.77
CA LEU A 75 -16.58 2.33 -29.19
C LEU A 75 -17.67 2.24 -30.27
N SER A 76 -18.27 3.38 -30.60
CA SER A 76 -19.09 3.51 -31.80
C SER A 76 -18.29 3.25 -33.08
N GLU A 77 -18.99 2.90 -34.16
CA GLU A 77 -18.37 2.58 -35.43
C GLU A 77 -17.51 3.74 -35.96
N GLY A 78 -16.26 3.44 -36.31
CA GLY A 78 -15.28 4.42 -36.81
C GLY A 78 -14.70 5.37 -35.74
N ALA A 79 -15.20 5.36 -34.50
CA ALA A 79 -14.65 6.14 -33.40
C ALA A 79 -13.33 5.52 -32.89
N LYS A 80 -12.50 6.35 -32.25
CA LYS A 80 -11.19 5.95 -31.69
C LYS A 80 -10.97 6.59 -30.32
N LEU A 81 -10.24 5.91 -29.45
CA LEU A 81 -9.71 6.52 -28.23
C LEU A 81 -8.49 7.40 -28.58
N SER A 82 -8.36 8.49 -27.84
CA SER A 82 -7.24 9.43 -28.00
C SER A 82 -6.00 8.94 -27.25
N GLU A 83 -6.20 8.14 -26.21
CA GLU A 83 -5.17 7.50 -25.40
C GLU A 83 -5.08 6.00 -25.64
N GLU A 84 -3.92 5.41 -25.33
CA GLU A 84 -3.74 3.97 -25.27
C GLU A 84 -4.49 3.41 -24.05
N ILE A 85 -5.05 2.21 -24.17
CA ILE A 85 -5.65 1.50 -23.05
C ILE A 85 -4.52 0.89 -22.22
N LEU A 86 -4.27 1.45 -21.05
CA LEU A 86 -3.29 0.96 -20.09
C LEU A 86 -3.98 0.41 -18.84
N PRO A 87 -3.33 -0.50 -18.09
CA PRO A 87 -3.83 -0.92 -16.79
C PRO A 87 -4.06 0.27 -15.86
N VAL A 88 -5.23 0.31 -15.22
CA VAL A 88 -5.65 1.40 -14.33
C VAL A 88 -5.68 0.90 -12.89
N ASP A 89 -4.96 1.56 -11.98
CA ASP A 89 -5.03 1.30 -10.54
C ASP A 89 -6.48 1.40 -10.03
N VAL A 90 -6.93 0.41 -9.26
CA VAL A 90 -8.31 0.34 -8.74
C VAL A 90 -8.69 1.48 -7.80
N LEU A 91 -7.70 2.18 -7.25
CA LEU A 91 -7.87 3.35 -6.39
C LEU A 91 -7.69 4.68 -7.15
N ASN A 92 -7.46 4.65 -8.47
CA ASN A 92 -7.34 5.86 -9.29
C ASN A 92 -8.70 6.56 -9.45
N ASP A 93 -8.78 7.81 -9.02
CA ASP A 93 -9.97 8.66 -9.07
C ASP A 93 -9.97 9.69 -10.22
N LYS A 94 -8.93 9.66 -11.06
CA LYS A 94 -8.64 10.63 -12.13
C LYS A 94 -8.60 10.01 -13.53
N ALA A 95 -8.77 8.70 -13.67
CA ALA A 95 -8.75 8.05 -14.96
C ALA A 95 -9.88 8.55 -15.87
N THR A 96 -9.55 8.84 -17.13
CA THR A 96 -10.49 9.34 -18.14
C THR A 96 -10.23 8.69 -19.49
N TYR A 97 -11.27 8.60 -20.32
CA TYR A 97 -11.18 8.13 -21.71
C TYR A 97 -11.74 9.16 -22.68
N THR A 98 -10.97 9.60 -23.66
CA THR A 98 -11.40 10.58 -24.66
C THR A 98 -11.65 9.91 -26.00
N VAL A 99 -12.93 9.84 -26.39
CA VAL A 99 -13.35 9.28 -27.67
C VAL A 99 -13.42 10.40 -28.71
N THR A 100 -12.76 10.18 -29.85
CA THR A 100 -12.96 10.98 -31.06
C THR A 100 -13.82 10.18 -32.03
N GLY A 101 -14.97 10.76 -32.38
CA GLY A 101 -15.93 10.21 -33.31
C GLY A 101 -15.46 10.27 -34.77
N ALA A 102 -16.01 9.43 -35.63
CA ALA A 102 -15.79 9.54 -37.08
C ALA A 102 -16.39 10.83 -37.66
N ASP A 103 -17.39 11.42 -36.97
CA ASP A 103 -17.97 12.72 -37.28
C ASP A 103 -17.12 13.91 -36.75
N LYS A 104 -15.96 13.60 -36.14
CA LYS A 104 -15.05 14.54 -35.47
C LYS A 104 -15.57 15.13 -34.17
N SER A 105 -16.68 14.65 -33.61
CA SER A 105 -17.08 15.00 -32.25
C SER A 105 -16.08 14.42 -31.25
N THR A 106 -15.97 15.04 -30.08
CA THR A 106 -15.10 14.56 -29.01
C THR A 106 -15.88 14.46 -27.71
N THR A 107 -15.67 13.39 -26.95
CA THR A 107 -16.29 13.21 -25.63
C THR A 107 -15.29 12.56 -24.69
N THR A 108 -15.10 13.17 -23.52
CA THR A 108 -14.28 12.62 -22.46
C THR A 108 -15.16 12.01 -21.39
N TYR A 109 -14.95 10.74 -21.09
CA TYR A 109 -15.63 10.00 -20.03
C TYR A 109 -14.73 9.92 -18.79
N LYS A 110 -15.29 10.20 -17.61
CA LYS A 110 -14.62 9.94 -16.33
C LYS A 110 -14.86 8.50 -15.89
N LEU A 111 -13.79 7.75 -15.63
CA LEU A 111 -13.88 6.44 -15.01
C LEU A 111 -14.03 6.59 -13.48
N ILE A 112 -15.00 5.88 -12.93
CA ILE A 112 -15.30 5.81 -11.50
C ILE A 112 -15.23 4.34 -11.09
N ILE A 113 -14.19 3.99 -10.33
CA ILE A 113 -14.02 2.64 -9.79
C ILE A 113 -14.62 2.63 -8.37
N LYS A 114 -15.55 1.71 -8.15
CA LYS A 114 -16.21 1.49 -6.84
C LYS A 114 -15.83 0.10 -6.33
N MET A 115 -14.87 0.05 -5.42
CA MET A 115 -14.56 -1.19 -4.72
C MET A 115 -15.71 -1.57 -3.78
N GLN A 116 -16.28 -2.75 -3.98
CA GLN A 116 -17.34 -3.29 -3.12
C GLN A 116 -16.70 -4.04 -1.94
N GLN A 117 -16.08 -3.29 -1.02
CA GLN A 117 -15.48 -3.86 0.18
C GLN A 117 -16.50 -4.02 1.32
N MET A 118 -16.28 -5.04 2.16
CA MET A 118 -16.99 -5.17 3.42
C MET A 118 -16.46 -4.12 4.40
N GLY A 119 -17.28 -3.11 4.71
CA GLY A 119 -16.96 -2.03 5.63
C GLY A 119 -17.89 -1.99 6.85
N PRO A 120 -17.48 -1.29 7.93
CA PRO A 120 -16.21 -0.57 8.06
C PRO A 120 -15.01 -1.50 8.30
N LEU A 121 -13.80 -0.99 8.05
CA LEU A 121 -12.56 -1.62 8.52
C LEU A 121 -12.47 -1.44 10.04
N VAL A 122 -12.47 -2.56 10.76
CA VAL A 122 -12.39 -2.64 12.22
C VAL A 122 -11.10 -3.36 12.58
N VAL A 123 -10.28 -2.69 13.39
CA VAL A 123 -9.00 -3.20 13.87
C VAL A 123 -9.07 -3.27 15.39
N SER A 124 -8.56 -4.36 15.96
CA SER A 124 -8.44 -4.53 17.40
C SER A 124 -7.54 -3.45 17.98
N GLU A 125 -8.02 -2.78 19.01
CA GLU A 125 -7.22 -1.81 19.76
C GLU A 125 -5.99 -2.47 20.36
N VAL A 126 -4.85 -1.77 20.28
CA VAL A 126 -3.57 -2.19 20.90
C VAL A 126 -3.35 -1.50 22.25
N SER A 127 -4.06 -0.41 22.49
CA SER A 127 -4.09 0.37 23.72
C SER A 127 -5.52 0.45 24.26
N THR A 128 -5.69 0.86 25.50
CA THR A 128 -7.00 1.18 26.09
C THR A 128 -7.02 2.61 26.61
N GLU A 129 -8.15 3.03 27.16
CA GLU A 129 -8.29 4.34 27.80
C GLU A 129 -7.32 4.52 28.98
N THR A 130 -7.05 3.45 29.73
CA THR A 130 -6.22 3.48 30.93
C THR A 130 -4.83 2.92 30.73
N THR A 131 -4.58 2.16 29.65
CA THR A 131 -3.30 1.50 29.38
C THR A 131 -2.82 1.84 27.98
N THR A 132 -1.72 2.58 27.87
CA THR A 132 -1.07 2.85 26.58
C THR A 132 -0.04 1.75 26.28
N ALA A 133 -0.15 1.09 25.13
CA ALA A 133 0.89 0.18 24.66
C ALA A 133 2.20 0.93 24.37
N SER A 134 3.31 0.29 24.73
CA SER A 134 4.66 0.79 24.51
C SER A 134 5.39 -0.11 23.52
N TRP A 135 5.88 0.47 22.42
CA TRP A 135 6.65 -0.25 21.40
C TRP A 135 8.08 0.29 21.31
N GLY A 136 9.03 -0.62 21.12
CA GLY A 136 10.42 -0.25 20.89
C GLY A 136 10.64 0.24 19.46
N ILE A 137 11.42 1.31 19.30
CA ILE A 137 11.87 1.75 17.97
C ILE A 137 12.74 0.65 17.35
N GLY A 138 12.37 0.14 16.17
CA GLY A 138 13.00 -1.03 15.56
C GLY A 138 12.47 -2.39 16.03
N PHE A 139 11.53 -2.42 16.98
CA PHE A 139 10.93 -3.68 17.44
C PHE A 139 10.03 -4.29 16.36
N TYR A 140 10.07 -5.62 16.19
CA TYR A 140 9.58 -6.28 14.97
C TYR A 140 8.63 -7.46 15.16
N MET A 141 8.21 -7.74 16.39
CA MET A 141 7.29 -8.85 16.68
C MET A 141 5.88 -8.35 17.02
N LEU A 142 5.43 -7.29 16.35
CA LEU A 142 4.09 -6.74 16.56
C LEU A 142 3.06 -7.48 15.71
N ASN A 143 1.86 -7.59 16.26
CA ASN A 143 0.69 -8.18 15.60
C ASN A 143 -0.43 -7.15 15.54
N ILE A 144 -1.05 -7.00 14.38
CA ILE A 144 -2.22 -6.15 14.17
C ILE A 144 -3.35 -7.05 13.69
N ARG A 145 -4.53 -6.91 14.31
CA ARG A 145 -5.66 -7.80 14.07
C ARG A 145 -6.89 -7.03 13.63
N GLY A 146 -7.67 -7.57 12.71
CA GLY A 146 -8.89 -6.90 12.25
C GLY A 146 -9.67 -7.72 11.22
N ASN A 147 -10.74 -7.13 10.69
CA ASN A 147 -11.56 -7.73 9.64
C ASN A 147 -10.98 -7.47 8.22
N PHE A 148 -9.69 -7.74 8.00
CA PHE A 148 -8.98 -7.37 6.77
C PHE A 148 -9.56 -7.99 5.50
N ASN A 149 -10.21 -9.16 5.60
CA ASN A 149 -10.86 -9.84 4.46
C ASN A 149 -9.92 -10.08 3.26
N THR A 150 -8.64 -10.31 3.57
CA THR A 150 -7.60 -10.71 2.62
C THR A 150 -6.54 -11.51 3.38
N ASN A 151 -5.89 -12.44 2.68
CA ASN A 151 -4.72 -13.15 3.19
C ASN A 151 -3.41 -12.56 2.61
N ASP A 152 -3.51 -11.57 1.72
CA ASP A 152 -2.35 -10.89 1.13
C ASP A 152 -1.86 -9.80 2.08
N ALA A 153 -0.65 -10.00 2.62
CA ALA A 153 -0.04 -9.05 3.54
C ALA A 153 0.30 -7.71 2.89
N ASN A 154 0.52 -7.67 1.57
CA ASN A 154 0.79 -6.41 0.87
C ASN A 154 -0.44 -5.49 0.80
N LYS A 155 -1.64 -6.05 1.02
CA LYS A 155 -2.90 -5.31 1.04
C LYS A 155 -3.23 -4.73 2.40
N VAL A 156 -2.53 -5.13 3.47
CA VAL A 156 -2.75 -4.65 4.84
C VAL A 156 -1.56 -3.80 5.25
N ARG A 157 -1.73 -2.48 5.19
CA ARG A 157 -0.67 -1.52 5.47
C ARG A 157 -0.92 -0.85 6.81
N VAL A 158 0.09 -0.79 7.66
CA VAL A 158 -0.01 -0.22 9.01
C VAL A 158 0.94 0.95 9.12
N PHE A 159 0.48 2.05 9.71
CA PHE A 159 1.25 3.29 9.83
C PHE A 159 1.23 3.77 11.27
N LEU A 160 2.36 4.33 11.68
CA LEU A 160 2.46 5.20 12.85
C LEU A 160 2.30 6.63 12.37
N VAL A 161 1.34 7.36 12.96
CA VAL A 161 1.00 8.72 12.55
C VAL A 161 1.36 9.67 13.69
N ASP A 162 2.22 10.64 13.38
CA ASP A 162 2.66 11.65 14.35
C ASP A 162 1.61 12.76 14.56
N ALA A 163 1.93 13.74 15.44
CA ALA A 163 1.05 14.86 15.74
C ALA A 163 0.81 15.83 14.55
N ASN A 164 1.65 15.75 13.50
CA ASN A 164 1.53 16.54 12.27
C ASN A 164 0.82 15.75 11.15
N GLU A 165 0.19 14.62 11.46
CA GLU A 165 -0.42 13.69 10.49
C GLU A 165 0.58 13.07 9.50
N LYS A 166 1.87 13.09 9.81
CA LYS A 166 2.87 12.41 8.97
C LYS A 166 2.81 10.91 9.24
N GLU A 167 2.61 10.15 8.17
CA GLU A 167 2.58 8.69 8.22
C GLU A 167 4.00 8.11 8.07
N ALA A 168 4.32 7.15 8.94
CA ALA A 168 5.47 6.28 8.81
C ALA A 168 4.97 4.84 8.73
N GLU A 169 5.18 4.21 7.57
CA GLU A 169 4.74 2.84 7.34
C GLU A 169 5.56 1.85 8.17
N MET A 170 4.86 0.99 8.89
CA MET A 170 5.44 -0.14 9.60
C MET A 170 5.64 -1.28 8.59
N THR A 171 6.84 -1.83 8.54
CA THR A 171 7.21 -2.83 7.53
C THR A 171 7.35 -4.20 8.15
N HIS A 172 7.00 -5.24 7.39
CA HIS A 172 7.35 -6.60 7.79
C HIS A 172 8.87 -6.77 7.93
N VAL A 173 9.32 -7.53 8.92
CA VAL A 173 10.75 -7.78 9.13
C VAL A 173 11.23 -9.07 8.46
N THR A 174 12.22 -8.92 7.60
CA THR A 174 12.86 -10.02 6.87
C THR A 174 13.63 -10.93 7.81
N GLY A 175 13.62 -12.24 7.56
CA GLY A 175 14.38 -13.22 8.37
C GLY A 175 13.52 -14.16 9.23
N TYR A 176 12.23 -13.87 9.38
CA TYR A 176 11.27 -14.70 10.12
C TYR A 176 10.19 -15.36 9.22
N GLY A 177 10.40 -15.32 7.91
CA GLY A 177 9.46 -15.80 6.89
C GLY A 177 8.95 -14.68 6.00
N ASN A 178 7.95 -14.99 5.17
CA ASN A 178 7.23 -13.98 4.40
C ASN A 178 6.19 -13.31 5.29
N ALA A 179 5.80 -12.08 4.95
CA ALA A 179 4.66 -11.43 5.57
C ALA A 179 3.40 -12.28 5.34
N THR A 180 2.71 -12.63 6.43
CA THR A 180 1.49 -13.45 6.36
C THR A 180 0.35 -12.76 7.08
N VAL A 181 -0.83 -12.77 6.46
CA VAL A 181 -2.09 -12.47 7.13
C VAL A 181 -2.80 -13.80 7.38
N VAL A 182 -2.89 -14.17 8.65
CA VAL A 182 -3.45 -15.46 9.06
C VAL A 182 -4.90 -15.27 9.53
N PRO A 183 -5.89 -15.89 8.88
CA PRO A 183 -7.26 -15.89 9.37
C PRO A 183 -7.44 -16.87 10.53
N GLN A 184 -8.22 -16.46 11.52
CA GLN A 184 -8.63 -17.27 12.67
C GLN A 184 -10.12 -17.05 12.93
N MET A 185 -10.79 -18.08 13.47
CA MET A 185 -12.16 -17.94 13.93
C MET A 185 -12.15 -17.35 15.34
N GLY A 186 -12.71 -16.15 15.48
CA GLY A 186 -13.02 -15.51 16.76
C GLY A 186 -14.49 -15.69 17.14
N THR A 187 -14.86 -15.16 18.30
CA THR A 187 -16.24 -15.21 18.84
C THR A 187 -17.25 -14.43 17.99
N GLU A 188 -16.83 -13.33 17.39
CA GLU A 188 -17.68 -12.44 16.57
C GLU A 188 -17.51 -12.67 15.06
N GLY A 189 -16.79 -13.73 14.68
CA GLY A 189 -16.51 -14.08 13.29
C GLY A 189 -15.02 -14.18 12.97
N LYS A 190 -14.69 -14.08 11.69
CA LYS A 190 -13.33 -14.27 11.19
C LYS A 190 -12.46 -13.05 11.50
N ILE A 191 -11.38 -13.25 12.24
CA ILE A 191 -10.36 -12.23 12.54
C ILE A 191 -9.08 -12.57 11.79
N TYR A 192 -8.43 -11.56 11.22
CA TYR A 192 -7.18 -11.71 10.49
C TYR A 192 -6.05 -11.12 11.33
N THR A 193 -4.92 -11.81 11.42
CA THR A 193 -3.72 -11.33 12.12
C THR A 193 -2.62 -11.09 11.11
N LEU A 194 -2.18 -9.84 10.98
CA LEU A 194 -0.91 -9.48 10.34
C LEU A 194 0.19 -9.50 11.41
N GLY A 195 1.16 -10.39 11.26
CA GLY A 195 2.26 -10.57 12.22
C GLY A 195 3.61 -10.05 11.72
N TYR A 196 4.58 -10.04 12.64
CA TYR A 196 5.99 -9.67 12.39
C TYR A 196 6.17 -8.27 11.78
N ILE A 197 5.36 -7.32 12.26
CA ILE A 197 5.44 -5.93 11.82
C ILE A 197 6.47 -5.16 12.67
N GLY A 198 7.35 -4.44 11.98
CA GLY A 198 8.41 -3.60 12.48
C GLY A 198 8.01 -2.15 12.70
N VAL A 199 8.37 -1.61 13.85
CA VAL A 199 8.43 -0.15 14.08
C VAL A 199 9.64 0.40 13.32
N PRO A 200 9.47 1.43 12.45
CA PRO A 200 10.59 2.00 11.71
C PRO A 200 11.69 2.53 12.64
N GLN A 201 12.95 2.17 12.34
CA GLN A 201 14.14 2.60 13.11
C GLN A 201 14.43 4.12 13.00
N THR A 202 13.78 4.80 12.06
CA THR A 202 13.93 6.23 11.79
C THR A 202 13.04 7.11 12.67
N LEU A 203 12.07 6.52 13.38
CA LEU A 203 11.16 7.27 14.24
C LEU A 203 11.80 7.66 15.56
N ASP A 204 11.28 8.74 16.14
CA ASP A 204 11.67 9.23 17.47
C ASP A 204 10.68 8.77 18.55
N PRO A 205 11.12 8.70 19.81
CA PRO A 205 10.22 8.44 20.93
C PRO A 205 9.09 9.46 20.97
N GLY A 206 7.89 9.01 21.32
CA GLY A 206 6.71 9.89 21.33
C GLY A 206 5.41 9.12 21.24
N ARG A 207 4.29 9.85 21.19
CA ARG A 207 2.96 9.28 21.03
C ARG A 207 2.57 9.29 19.55
N TYR A 208 2.06 8.18 19.07
CA TYR A 208 1.64 8.00 17.68
C TYR A 208 0.25 7.35 17.63
N LYS A 209 -0.57 7.77 16.68
CA LYS A 209 -1.78 7.02 16.31
C LYS A 209 -1.37 5.83 15.45
N VAL A 210 -2.12 4.73 15.55
CA VAL A 210 -1.98 3.60 14.62
C VAL A 210 -3.05 3.73 13.57
N ARG A 211 -2.65 3.83 12.30
CA ARG A 211 -3.55 3.86 11.14
C ARG A 211 -3.38 2.59 10.35
N VAL A 212 -4.49 1.97 9.95
CA VAL A 212 -4.47 0.77 9.11
C VAL A 212 -5.23 1.05 7.83
N LYS A 213 -4.63 0.67 6.70
CA LYS A 213 -5.20 0.77 5.36
C LYS A 213 -5.33 -0.62 4.77
N VAL A 214 -6.51 -0.92 4.23
CA VAL A 214 -6.80 -2.18 3.52
C VAL A 214 -7.55 -1.88 2.24
N GLN A 215 -6.84 -1.94 1.11
CA GLN A 215 -7.31 -1.50 -0.21
C GLN A 215 -7.89 -0.05 -0.10
N SER A 216 -9.18 0.18 -0.37
CA SER A 216 -9.78 1.52 -0.27
C SER A 216 -10.19 1.95 1.15
N LEU A 217 -10.17 1.02 2.12
CA LEU A 217 -10.56 1.32 3.50
C LEU A 217 -9.37 1.84 4.31
N THR A 218 -9.63 2.84 5.17
CA THR A 218 -8.68 3.38 6.14
C THR A 218 -9.37 3.51 7.49
N THR A 219 -8.68 3.17 8.58
CA THR A 219 -9.17 3.41 9.94
C THR A 219 -8.02 3.79 10.87
N ASP A 220 -8.31 4.68 11.82
CA ASP A 220 -7.40 5.04 12.92
C ASP A 220 -7.86 4.31 14.18
N LEU A 221 -6.93 3.71 14.92
CA LEU A 221 -7.21 3.22 16.27
C LEU A 221 -7.51 4.42 17.19
N LYS A 222 -8.44 4.20 18.11
CA LYS A 222 -8.90 5.24 19.05
C LYS A 222 -7.79 5.63 20.02
N TYR A 223 -7.03 4.66 20.52
CA TYR A 223 -6.01 4.90 21.52
C TYR A 223 -4.60 4.86 20.91
N PRO A 224 -3.75 5.86 21.16
CA PRO A 224 -2.41 5.92 20.59
C PRO A 224 -1.49 4.89 21.27
N VAL A 225 -0.31 4.72 20.67
CA VAL A 225 0.82 3.98 21.26
C VAL A 225 1.94 4.95 21.64
N THR A 226 2.82 4.53 22.54
CA THR A 226 4.05 5.26 22.85
C THR A 226 5.25 4.51 22.29
N LEU A 227 6.10 5.20 21.53
CA LEU A 227 7.40 4.69 21.12
C LEU A 227 8.47 5.08 22.13
N ASN A 228 9.33 4.13 22.46
CA ASN A 228 10.44 4.32 23.39
C ASN A 228 11.71 3.65 22.86
N TYR A 229 12.86 4.07 23.38
CA TYR A 229 14.07 3.25 23.29
C TYR A 229 13.90 2.04 24.21
N VAL A 230 14.17 0.86 23.68
CA VAL A 230 14.19 -0.40 24.43
C VAL A 230 15.61 -0.97 24.36
N LEU A 231 15.87 -2.09 25.05
CA LEU A 231 17.17 -2.76 25.00
C LEU A 231 17.61 -2.93 23.54
N PRO A 232 18.74 -2.31 23.12
CA PRO A 232 19.19 -2.40 21.75
C PRO A 232 19.48 -3.84 21.37
N GLN A 233 19.24 -4.17 20.11
CA GLN A 233 19.60 -5.46 19.54
C GLN A 233 20.81 -5.28 18.63
N ILE A 234 21.65 -6.31 18.52
CA ILE A 234 22.73 -6.38 17.55
C ILE A 234 22.45 -7.60 16.70
N ASP A 235 22.61 -7.47 15.39
CA ASP A 235 22.42 -8.60 14.49
C ASP A 235 23.50 -9.66 14.73
N TYR A 236 23.18 -10.92 14.43
CA TYR A 236 24.14 -11.99 14.59
C TYR A 236 25.21 -11.88 13.50
N GLU A 237 26.47 -11.71 13.89
CA GLU A 237 27.58 -11.50 12.96
C GLU A 237 28.79 -12.37 13.32
N SER A 238 29.44 -12.97 12.32
CA SER A 238 30.77 -13.56 12.51
C SER A 238 31.83 -12.59 12.00
N ILE A 239 32.51 -11.90 12.91
CA ILE A 239 33.42 -10.80 12.57
C ILE A 239 34.86 -11.28 12.68
N THR A 240 35.66 -11.00 11.66
CA THR A 240 37.13 -11.15 11.72
C THR A 240 37.79 -9.79 11.46
N ALA A 241 38.66 -9.34 12.37
CA ALA A 241 39.35 -8.07 12.26
C ALA A 241 40.83 -8.20 12.68
N LYS A 242 41.71 -7.36 12.12
CA LYS A 242 43.11 -7.31 12.54
C LYS A 242 43.29 -6.39 13.74
N GLN A 243 44.37 -6.60 14.49
CA GLN A 243 44.86 -5.61 15.45
C GLN A 243 45.02 -4.24 14.79
N GLY A 244 44.47 -3.20 15.40
CA GLY A 244 44.54 -1.84 14.89
C GLY A 244 43.56 -1.52 13.76
N ASP A 245 42.77 -2.47 13.26
CA ASP A 245 41.72 -2.20 12.28
C ASP A 245 40.41 -1.80 12.96
N THR A 246 39.43 -1.39 12.15
CA THR A 246 38.05 -1.17 12.57
C THR A 246 37.12 -2.20 11.97
N PHE A 247 36.07 -2.56 12.70
CA PHE A 247 34.93 -3.31 12.17
C PHE A 247 33.64 -2.57 12.47
N VAL A 248 32.55 -2.97 11.82
CA VAL A 248 31.23 -2.40 12.01
C VAL A 248 30.31 -3.47 12.56
N ILE A 249 29.49 -3.10 13.53
CA ILE A 249 28.30 -3.87 13.94
C ILE A 249 27.05 -3.12 13.51
N HIS A 250 25.98 -3.85 13.21
CA HIS A 250 24.70 -3.25 12.83
C HIS A 250 23.49 -3.87 13.55
N THR A 251 22.33 -3.25 13.37
CA THR A 251 21.06 -3.75 13.88
C THR A 251 19.93 -3.53 12.88
N THR A 252 19.16 -4.58 12.64
CA THR A 252 17.86 -4.55 11.93
C THR A 252 16.68 -4.51 12.91
N GLY A 253 16.95 -4.61 14.22
CA GLY A 253 15.96 -4.60 15.29
C GLY A 253 15.97 -3.31 16.12
N PRO A 254 15.71 -3.40 17.44
CA PRO A 254 15.83 -2.26 18.35
C PRO A 254 17.13 -1.47 18.20
N VAL A 255 16.97 -0.16 17.99
CA VAL A 255 18.06 0.75 17.61
C VAL A 255 19.09 0.98 18.72
N PHE A 256 20.31 1.34 18.31
CA PHE A 256 21.35 1.83 19.22
C PHE A 256 20.96 3.20 19.79
N HIS A 257 21.07 3.32 21.12
CA HIS A 257 20.86 4.57 21.84
C HIS A 257 21.77 4.62 23.08
N ASN A 258 22.45 5.74 23.29
CA ASN A 258 23.45 5.94 24.35
C ASN A 258 24.48 4.79 24.47
N PHE A 259 25.13 4.44 23.35
CA PHE A 259 26.10 3.35 23.33
C PHE A 259 27.36 3.76 24.11
N LYS A 260 27.57 3.11 25.27
CA LYS A 260 28.57 3.52 26.25
C LYS A 260 29.89 2.77 26.10
N THR A 261 29.84 1.44 26.11
CA THR A 261 31.06 0.61 26.07
C THR A 261 30.89 -0.61 25.20
N PHE A 262 31.94 -0.93 24.46
CA PHE A 262 32.15 -2.22 23.83
C PHE A 262 33.40 -2.83 24.47
N SER A 263 33.32 -4.07 24.94
CA SER A 263 34.46 -4.73 25.58
C SER A 263 34.49 -6.22 25.29
N VAL A 264 35.64 -6.84 25.49
CA VAL A 264 35.83 -8.29 25.37
C VAL A 264 36.50 -8.85 26.62
N PRO A 265 36.20 -10.09 27.03
CA PRO A 265 36.91 -10.74 28.12
C PRO A 265 38.29 -11.24 27.68
N VAL A 266 39.34 -10.79 28.34
CA VAL A 266 40.72 -11.27 28.16
C VAL A 266 41.23 -11.75 29.52
N ASN A 267 41.46 -13.06 29.66
CA ASN A 267 41.90 -13.68 30.92
C ASN A 267 41.02 -13.29 32.14
N GLY A 268 39.70 -13.17 31.93
CA GLY A 268 38.74 -12.78 32.98
C GLY A 268 38.63 -11.28 33.24
N VAL A 269 39.41 -10.43 32.55
CA VAL A 269 39.35 -8.97 32.64
C VAL A 269 38.67 -8.39 31.40
N LYS A 270 37.78 -7.40 31.59
CA LYS A 270 37.17 -6.68 30.45
C LYS A 270 38.17 -5.71 29.85
N VAL A 271 38.43 -5.86 28.56
CA VAL A 271 39.22 -4.92 27.76
C VAL A 271 38.26 -4.15 26.87
N GLU A 272 38.18 -2.84 27.07
CA GLU A 272 37.33 -1.95 26.27
C GLU A 272 37.95 -1.64 24.92
N PHE A 273 37.12 -1.67 23.87
CA PHE A 273 37.51 -1.26 22.53
C PHE A 273 36.92 0.13 22.26
N PRO A 274 37.70 1.05 21.66
CA PRO A 274 37.18 2.36 21.32
C PRO A 274 36.00 2.27 20.34
N ILE A 275 34.88 2.88 20.72
CA ILE A 275 33.77 3.17 19.80
C ILE A 275 34.18 4.41 19.00
N VAL A 276 34.49 4.23 17.72
CA VAL A 276 34.96 5.31 16.83
C VAL A 276 33.81 6.25 16.48
N SER A 277 32.66 5.67 16.14
CA SER A 277 31.43 6.39 15.81
C SER A 277 30.24 5.43 15.87
N TYR A 278 29.04 5.95 16.09
CA TYR A 278 27.82 5.16 15.90
C TYR A 278 26.64 6.04 15.44
N THR A 279 25.71 5.40 14.74
CA THR A 279 24.38 5.89 14.42
C THR A 279 23.35 4.99 15.11
N ARG A 280 22.05 5.22 14.88
CA ARG A 280 20.99 4.36 15.42
C ARG A 280 21.07 2.91 14.94
N THR A 281 21.75 2.63 13.83
CA THR A 281 21.74 1.30 13.19
C THR A 281 23.12 0.71 12.97
N HIS A 282 24.20 1.49 13.12
CA HIS A 282 25.57 1.05 12.88
C HIS A 282 26.51 1.59 13.95
N ALA A 283 27.53 0.83 14.32
CA ALA A 283 28.63 1.31 15.16
C ALA A 283 29.97 0.81 14.63
N THR A 284 30.94 1.71 14.52
CA THR A 284 32.31 1.40 14.13
C THR A 284 33.17 1.27 15.38
N ILE A 285 33.81 0.12 15.54
CA ILE A 285 34.62 -0.24 16.70
C ILE A 285 36.06 -0.44 16.24
N ARG A 286 37.03 0.11 16.99
CA ARG A 286 38.47 -0.08 16.73
C ARG A 286 39.00 -1.22 17.58
N VAL A 287 39.69 -2.17 16.96
CA VAL A 287 40.48 -3.18 17.67
C VAL A 287 41.76 -2.52 18.20
N PRO A 288 42.04 -2.57 19.51
CA PRO A 288 43.29 -2.03 20.05
C PRO A 288 44.52 -2.71 19.42
N ASP A 289 45.57 -1.94 19.14
CA ASP A 289 46.83 -2.47 18.57
C ASP A 289 47.51 -3.51 19.49
N THR A 290 47.26 -3.41 20.80
CA THR A 290 47.79 -4.32 21.83
C THR A 290 46.92 -5.57 22.06
N MET A 291 45.82 -5.73 21.33
CA MET A 291 44.85 -6.78 21.57
C MET A 291 45.40 -8.14 21.16
N THR A 292 45.40 -9.15 22.03
CA THR A 292 45.91 -10.48 21.67
C THR A 292 45.04 -11.13 20.59
N PRO A 293 45.63 -11.80 19.57
CA PRO A 293 44.87 -12.60 18.62
C PRO A 293 44.10 -13.73 19.32
N GLY A 294 42.90 -14.02 18.85
CA GLY A 294 41.99 -15.01 19.45
C GLY A 294 40.53 -14.74 19.11
N THR A 295 39.64 -15.60 19.61
CA THR A 295 38.19 -15.44 19.44
C THR A 295 37.57 -15.02 20.76
N TYR A 296 36.75 -13.97 20.72
CA TYR A 296 36.14 -13.33 21.87
C TYR A 296 34.63 -13.22 21.69
N TYR A 297 33.91 -13.17 22.81
CA TYR A 297 32.47 -12.89 22.85
C TYR A 297 32.26 -11.52 23.52
N PRO A 298 31.89 -10.48 22.75
CA PRO A 298 31.80 -9.13 23.26
C PRO A 298 30.74 -8.91 24.34
N TYR A 299 30.97 -7.91 25.18
CA TYR A 299 29.99 -7.27 26.03
C TYR A 299 29.72 -5.86 25.54
N LEU A 300 28.44 -5.49 25.47
CA LEU A 300 27.99 -4.17 25.07
C LEU A 300 27.16 -3.55 26.19
N LEU A 301 27.41 -2.28 26.48
CA LEU A 301 26.62 -1.52 27.44
C LEU A 301 26.05 -0.27 26.77
N PHE A 302 24.74 -0.12 26.88
CA PHE A 302 24.01 1.08 26.49
C PHE A 302 23.44 1.71 27.77
N ASP A 303 23.64 3.01 27.97
CA ASP A 303 23.20 3.67 29.21
C ASP A 303 21.69 3.56 29.39
N GLY A 304 21.27 3.17 30.61
CA GLY A 304 19.87 2.92 30.94
C GLY A 304 19.39 1.49 30.68
N PHE A 305 20.25 0.61 30.13
CA PHE A 305 19.92 -0.77 29.83
C PHE A 305 20.87 -1.78 30.51
N PRO A 306 20.42 -3.02 30.75
CA PRO A 306 21.31 -4.11 31.15
C PRO A 306 22.41 -4.35 30.11
N GLN A 307 23.57 -4.82 30.58
CA GLN A 307 24.66 -5.22 29.69
C GLN A 307 24.22 -6.39 28.81
N ILE A 308 24.55 -6.30 27.52
CA ILE A 308 24.35 -7.36 26.53
C ILE A 308 25.62 -8.20 26.46
N THR A 309 25.46 -9.52 26.46
CA THR A 309 26.53 -10.46 26.09
C THR A 309 26.25 -10.93 24.68
N ALA A 310 27.13 -10.60 23.75
CA ALA A 310 27.02 -11.05 22.37
C ALA A 310 27.16 -12.58 22.32
N ASN A 311 26.26 -13.22 21.58
CA ASN A 311 26.27 -14.66 21.35
C ASN A 311 27.02 -15.04 20.06
N TRP A 312 27.79 -14.11 19.52
CA TRP A 312 28.50 -14.25 18.26
C TRP A 312 30.00 -13.97 18.41
N PRO A 313 30.85 -14.67 17.63
CA PRO A 313 32.30 -14.60 17.80
C PRO A 313 32.92 -13.38 17.09
N LEU A 314 33.80 -12.68 17.80
CA LEU A 314 34.75 -11.71 17.24
C LEU A 314 36.14 -12.35 17.19
N THR A 315 36.64 -12.64 15.99
CA THR A 315 37.98 -13.21 15.78
C THR A 315 38.97 -12.11 15.46
N ILE A 316 40.02 -12.02 16.28
CA ILE A 316 41.09 -11.04 16.15
C ILE A 316 42.32 -11.77 15.64
N ILE A 317 42.88 -11.26 14.53
CA ILE A 317 44.11 -11.79 13.94
C ILE A 317 45.24 -10.76 14.07
N ALA A 318 46.48 -11.26 14.01
CA ALA A 318 47.65 -10.39 13.99
C ALA A 318 47.64 -9.47 12.77
N LYS A 319 48.27 -8.30 12.92
CA LYS A 319 48.45 -7.31 11.85
C LYS A 319 49.11 -7.90 10.60
#